data_AF-A0A7J8E280-F1
#
_entry.id   AF-A0A7J8E280-F1
#
_cell.length_a   1.000
_cell.length_b   1.000
_cell.length_c   1.000
_cell.angle_alpha   90.00
_cell.angle_beta   90.00
_cell.angle_gamma   90.00
#
_symmetry.space_group_name_H-M   'P 1'
#
loop_
_entity.id
_entity.type
_entity.pdbx_description
1 polymer ?
#
loop_
_entity_poly.entity_id
_entity_poly.type
_entity_poly.pdbx_seq_one_letter_code
_entity_poly.pdbx_strand_id
1 'polypeptide(L)'
;MMDIDGKHEWRDCIEVPGVRLPRGYYFGTSSITGDLSDNHDIVSLKLFELTVERTPEEEKLHRDVFLPSVDNMKLPEMTAPLPPLSGLALFLIVFFSLVFSVFAIVIGIILYNKWQEQSRKRFY
;
A
#
# COMPACT_ATOMS: atom_id res chain seq x y z
N MET A 1 -3.34 -21.91 20.15
CA MET A 1 -3.85 -23.09 20.88
C MET A 1 -5.04 -22.69 21.76
N MET A 2 -5.98 -23.60 22.03
CA MET A 2 -7.16 -23.40 22.90
C MET A 2 -7.46 -24.68 23.71
N ASP A 3 -7.94 -24.55 24.95
CA ASP A 3 -8.49 -25.64 25.77
C ASP A 3 -9.88 -25.24 26.27
N ILE A 4 -10.91 -25.59 25.50
CA ILE A 4 -12.31 -25.26 25.79
C ILE A 4 -12.93 -26.30 26.73
N ASP A 5 -12.47 -27.55 26.66
CA ASP A 5 -13.03 -28.67 27.42
C ASP A 5 -12.48 -28.73 28.86
N GLY A 6 -11.45 -27.94 29.20
CA GLY A 6 -10.80 -27.93 30.51
C GLY A 6 -10.04 -29.23 30.80
N LYS A 7 -9.59 -29.93 29.75
CA LYS A 7 -8.92 -31.23 29.87
C LYS A 7 -7.40 -31.12 29.95
N HIS A 8 -6.87 -29.89 29.98
CA HIS A 8 -5.45 -29.60 29.82
C HIS A 8 -4.89 -30.09 28.47
N GLU A 9 -5.76 -30.19 27.47
CA GLU A 9 -5.41 -30.57 26.10
C GLU A 9 -5.52 -29.34 25.19
N TRP A 10 -4.37 -28.77 24.87
CA TRP A 10 -4.27 -27.60 24.00
C TRP A 10 -4.41 -28.02 22.54
N ARG A 11 -5.45 -27.55 21.86
CA ARG A 11 -5.68 -27.80 20.42
C ARG A 11 -5.29 -26.59 19.59
N ASP A 12 -4.72 -26.84 18.41
CA ASP A 12 -4.41 -25.77 17.47
C ASP A 12 -5.67 -25.10 16.94
N CYS A 13 -5.60 -23.78 16.74
CA CYS A 13 -6.71 -22.97 16.26
C CYS A 13 -6.27 -22.14 15.06
N ILE A 14 -5.20 -21.36 15.25
CA ILE A 14 -4.61 -20.51 14.23
C ILE A 14 -3.10 -20.61 14.36
N GLU A 15 -2.45 -20.84 13.23
CA GLU A 15 -1.00 -20.75 13.07
C GLU A 15 -0.72 -19.94 11.79
N VAL A 16 -0.10 -18.77 11.95
CA VAL A 16 0.21 -17.88 10.82
C VAL A 16 1.69 -17.51 10.89
N PRO A 17 2.54 -18.06 10.01
CA PRO A 17 3.96 -17.73 9.98
C PRO A 17 4.21 -16.35 9.33
N GLY A 18 5.35 -15.75 9.63
CA GLY A 18 5.79 -14.49 9.01
C GLY A 18 5.10 -13.23 9.54
N VAL A 19 4.46 -13.31 10.71
CA VAL A 19 3.89 -12.14 11.41
C VAL A 19 5.02 -11.36 12.08
N ARG A 20 5.10 -10.07 11.79
CA ARG A 20 6.07 -9.12 12.37
C ARG A 20 5.32 -8.07 13.19
N LEU A 21 5.63 -7.97 14.48
CA LEU A 21 5.03 -7.01 15.40
C LEU A 21 6.12 -6.13 16.06
N PRO A 22 5.89 -4.81 16.16
CA PRO A 22 6.79 -3.91 16.91
C PRO A 22 6.84 -4.24 18.40
N ARG A 23 7.93 -3.82 19.06
CA ARG A 23 8.04 -3.84 20.52
C ARG A 23 7.33 -2.63 21.14
N GLY A 24 6.98 -2.74 22.43
CA GLY A 24 6.39 -1.64 23.20
C GLY A 24 4.86 -1.51 23.08
N TYR A 25 4.19 -2.54 22.57
CA TYR A 25 2.73 -2.60 22.54
C TYR A 25 2.15 -3.00 23.91
N TYR A 26 0.86 -2.79 24.06
CA TYR A 26 0.10 -3.14 25.27
C TYR A 26 -0.69 -4.41 25.05
N PHE A 27 -0.69 -5.30 26.03
CA PHE A 27 -1.63 -6.41 26.08
C PHE A 27 -2.97 -5.90 26.62
N GLY A 28 -4.06 -6.24 25.95
CA GLY A 28 -5.40 -5.80 26.31
C GLY A 28 -6.46 -6.77 25.83
N THR A 29 -7.60 -6.73 26.49
CA THR A 29 -8.77 -7.56 26.20
C THR A 29 -10.01 -6.67 26.24
N SER A 30 -10.91 -6.84 25.29
CA SER A 30 -12.17 -6.11 25.23
C SER A 30 -13.30 -7.07 24.84
N SER A 31 -14.52 -6.75 25.26
CA SER A 31 -15.74 -7.46 24.88
C SER A 31 -16.83 -6.46 24.52
N ILE A 32 -17.81 -6.91 23.74
CA ILE A 32 -18.96 -6.11 23.33
C ILE A 32 -20.16 -7.02 23.11
N THR A 33 -21.34 -6.58 23.56
CA THR A 33 -22.63 -7.24 23.31
C THR A 33 -23.44 -6.44 22.29
N GLY A 34 -24.21 -7.15 21.45
CA GLY A 34 -25.12 -6.54 20.47
C GLY A 34 -26.56 -6.55 20.95
N ASP A 35 -27.47 -7.00 20.07
CA ASP A 35 -28.91 -7.14 20.38
C ASP A 35 -29.18 -8.16 21.50
N LEU A 36 -28.28 -9.12 21.69
CA LEU A 36 -28.27 -10.07 22.80
C LEU A 36 -27.11 -9.74 23.75
N SER A 37 -27.32 -10.05 25.04
CA SER A 37 -26.34 -9.81 26.09
C SER A 37 -25.83 -11.11 26.70
N ASP A 38 -24.56 -11.11 27.10
CA ASP A 38 -23.90 -12.19 27.82
C ASP A 38 -22.79 -11.62 28.73
N ASN A 39 -22.43 -12.36 29.78
CA ASN A 39 -21.36 -11.97 30.69
C ASN A 39 -20.00 -12.39 30.11
N HIS A 40 -19.07 -11.44 30.03
CA HIS A 40 -17.74 -11.66 29.47
C HIS A 40 -16.67 -11.50 30.56
N ASP A 41 -16.48 -12.54 31.36
CA ASP A 41 -15.61 -12.50 32.54
C ASP A 41 -14.17 -12.95 32.23
N ILE A 42 -13.18 -12.24 32.79
CA ILE A 42 -11.76 -12.59 32.71
C ILE A 42 -11.28 -13.03 34.09
N VAL A 43 -11.04 -14.32 34.27
CA VAL A 43 -10.57 -14.88 35.55
C VAL A 43 -9.07 -14.62 35.78
N SER A 44 -8.25 -14.73 34.73
CA SER A 44 -6.82 -14.43 34.81
C SER A 44 -6.20 -14.16 33.44
N LEU A 45 -5.21 -13.27 33.40
CA LEU A 45 -4.30 -13.05 32.28
C LEU A 45 -2.89 -13.39 32.75
N LYS A 46 -2.27 -14.41 32.13
CA LYS A 46 -0.92 -14.87 32.46
C LYS A 46 -0.01 -14.67 31.25
N LEU A 47 1.05 -13.88 31.42
CA LEU A 47 2.03 -13.59 30.37
C LEU A 47 3.34 -14.29 30.71
N PHE A 48 3.93 -14.95 29.72
CA PHE A 48 5.18 -15.68 29.86
C PHE A 48 6.17 -15.16 28.83
N GLU A 49 7.41 -14.90 29.26
CA GLU A 49 8.51 -14.60 28.37
C GLU A 49 9.11 -15.92 27.84
N LEU A 50 9.26 -16.02 26.52
CA LEU A 50 9.85 -17.19 25.88
C LEU A 50 11.32 -16.90 25.55
N THR A 51 12.23 -17.70 26.10
CA THR A 51 13.64 -17.67 25.75
C THR A 51 13.84 -18.43 24.44
N VAL A 52 14.03 -17.70 23.34
CA VAL A 52 14.29 -18.26 22.01
C VAL A 52 15.66 -17.77 21.56
N GLU A 53 16.55 -18.71 21.23
CA GLU A 53 17.82 -18.38 20.58
C GLU A 53 17.52 -17.86 19.16
N ARG A 54 18.00 -16.65 18.87
CA ARG A 54 17.86 -16.00 17.58
C ARG A 54 19.23 -15.67 17.03
N THR A 55 19.38 -15.75 15.72
CA THR A 55 20.59 -15.27 15.05
C THR A 55 20.69 -13.73 15.15
N PRO A 56 21.90 -13.14 15.09
CA PRO A 56 22.06 -11.69 15.10
C PRO A 56 21.26 -10.95 14.01
N GLU A 57 21.12 -11.59 12.85
CA GLU A 57 20.36 -11.09 11.71
C GLU A 57 18.86 -11.03 12.01
N GLU A 58 18.30 -12.08 12.59
CA GLU A 58 16.90 -12.13 13.01
C GLU A 58 16.59 -11.12 14.12
N GLU A 59 17.53 -10.94 15.05
CA GLU A 59 17.35 -9.99 16.13
C GLU A 59 17.33 -8.55 15.62
N LYS A 60 18.21 -8.22 14.66
CA LYS A 60 18.20 -6.93 13.98
C LYS A 60 16.89 -6.71 13.23
N LEU A 61 16.43 -7.71 12.47
CA LEU A 61 15.17 -7.65 11.73
C LEU A 61 13.99 -7.37 12.68
N HIS A 62 13.96 -8.00 13.86
CA HIS A 62 12.89 -7.80 14.84
C HIS A 62 12.96 -6.45 15.56
N ARG A 63 14.14 -5.87 15.74
CA ARG A 63 14.29 -4.51 16.31
C ARG A 63 13.81 -3.43 15.35
N ASP A 64 14.00 -3.64 14.05
CA ASP A 64 13.68 -2.64 13.02
C ASP A 64 12.21 -2.72 12.53
N VAL A 65 11.34 -3.48 13.20
CA VAL A 65 9.90 -3.54 12.88
C VAL A 65 9.17 -2.35 13.51
N PHE A 66 8.86 -1.33 12.70
CA PHE A 66 8.07 -0.17 13.13
C PHE A 66 6.58 -0.29 12.82
N LEU A 67 6.23 -1.06 11.79
CA LEU A 67 4.86 -1.27 11.34
C LEU A 67 4.52 -2.76 11.41
N PRO A 68 3.34 -3.13 11.92
CA PRO A 68 2.90 -4.53 11.90
C PRO A 68 2.70 -4.99 10.46
N SER A 69 3.26 -6.15 10.12
CA SER A 69 3.21 -6.69 8.75
C SER A 69 3.24 -8.21 8.73
N VAL A 70 2.82 -8.81 7.61
CA VAL A 70 2.90 -10.24 7.37
C VAL A 70 3.58 -10.49 6.03
N ASP A 71 4.63 -11.30 6.01
CA ASP A 71 5.47 -11.50 4.82
C ASP A 71 4.74 -12.18 3.65
N ASN A 72 3.75 -13.03 3.96
CA ASN A 72 3.06 -13.88 2.98
C ASN A 72 1.62 -13.43 2.68
N MET A 73 1.22 -12.21 3.04
CA MET A 73 -0.12 -11.73 2.74
C MET A 73 -0.16 -11.19 1.31
N LYS A 74 -0.79 -11.94 0.39
CA LYS A 74 -1.21 -11.38 -0.90
C LYS A 74 -2.30 -10.34 -0.62
N LEU A 75 -1.88 -9.08 -0.49
CA LEU A 75 -2.80 -7.96 -0.51
C LEU A 75 -3.61 -8.05 -1.81
N PRO A 76 -4.95 -7.96 -1.77
CA PRO A 76 -5.73 -7.74 -2.97
C PRO A 76 -5.12 -6.51 -3.65
N GLU A 77 -4.61 -6.71 -4.86
CA GLU A 77 -4.00 -5.65 -5.65
C GLU A 77 -5.06 -4.56 -5.85
N MET A 78 -4.99 -3.49 -5.04
CA MET A 78 -5.86 -2.32 -5.13
C MET A 78 -5.55 -1.47 -6.38
N THR A 79 -4.67 -1.94 -7.25
CA THR A 79 -4.55 -1.43 -8.61
C THR A 79 -5.40 -2.29 -9.52
N ALA A 80 -6.73 -2.11 -9.44
CA ALA A 80 -7.57 -2.44 -10.58
C ALA A 80 -6.93 -1.75 -11.81
N PRO A 81 -6.67 -2.47 -12.91
CA PRO A 81 -6.18 -1.85 -14.14
C PRO A 81 -7.11 -0.68 -14.47
N LEU A 82 -6.53 0.51 -14.70
CA LEU A 82 -7.32 1.66 -15.13
C LEU A 82 -8.20 1.22 -16.29
N PRO A 83 -9.51 1.53 -16.27
CA PRO A 83 -10.41 1.08 -17.32
C PRO A 83 -9.88 1.54 -18.68
N PRO A 84 -9.90 0.68 -19.71
CA PRO A 84 -9.43 1.06 -21.04
C PRO A 84 -10.21 2.29 -21.50
N LEU A 85 -9.48 3.33 -21.95
CA LEU A 85 -10.09 4.52 -22.54
C LEU A 85 -11.00 4.10 -23.69
N SER A 86 -12.20 4.70 -23.75
CA SER A 86 -13.13 4.50 -24.87
C SER A 86 -12.41 4.78 -26.20
N GLY A 87 -12.68 3.97 -27.24
CA GLY A 87 -12.06 4.16 -28.56
C GLY A 87 -12.27 5.57 -29.13
N LEU A 88 -13.39 6.20 -28.80
CA LEU A 88 -13.65 7.61 -29.15
C LEU A 88 -12.71 8.56 -28.40
N ALA A 89 -12.46 8.32 -27.11
CA ALA A 89 -11.56 9.16 -26.31
C ALA A 89 -10.12 9.08 -26.83
N LEU A 90 -9.65 7.86 -27.16
CA LEU A 90 -8.34 7.66 -27.79
C LEU A 90 -8.25 8.37 -29.15
N PHE A 91 -9.28 8.23 -30.00
CA PHE A 91 -9.31 8.91 -31.31
C PHE A 91 -9.24 10.43 -31.17
N LEU A 92 -10.03 11.02 -30.26
CA LEU A 92 -10.04 12.47 -30.05
C LEU A 92 -8.70 12.98 -29.51
N ILE A 93 -8.09 12.28 -28.54
CA ILE A 93 -6.78 12.65 -27.99
C ILE A 93 -5.72 12.68 -29.10
N VAL A 94 -5.65 11.63 -29.91
CA VAL A 94 -4.69 11.54 -31.02
C VAL A 94 -4.97 12.62 -32.06
N PHE A 95 -6.23 12.81 -32.45
CA PHE A 95 -6.63 13.82 -33.44
C PHE A 95 -6.25 15.25 -33.01
N PHE A 96 -6.62 15.67 -31.80
CA PHE A 96 -6.30 17.01 -31.31
C PHE A 96 -4.79 17.21 -31.10
N SER A 97 -4.05 16.16 -30.71
CA SER A 97 -2.59 16.25 -30.60
C SER A 97 -1.91 16.50 -31.95
N LEU A 98 -2.38 15.85 -33.01
CA LEU A 98 -1.84 15.99 -34.36
C LEU A 98 -2.19 17.37 -34.94
N VAL A 99 -3.43 17.83 -34.76
CA VAL A 99 -3.86 19.16 -35.15
C VAL A 99 -3.02 20.23 -34.44
N PHE A 100 -2.83 20.11 -33.11
CA PHE A 100 -2.01 21.05 -32.34
C PHE A 100 -0.55 21.09 -32.83
N SER A 101 0.04 19.93 -33.12
CA SER A 101 1.41 19.84 -33.66
C SER A 101 1.56 20.59 -34.99
N VAL A 102 0.60 20.42 -35.91
CA VAL A 102 0.60 21.13 -37.20
C VAL A 102 0.52 22.65 -36.99
N PHE A 103 -0.38 23.11 -36.13
CA PHE A 103 -0.49 24.55 -35.82
C PHE A 103 0.78 25.10 -35.18
N ALA A 104 1.39 24.37 -34.24
CA ALA A 104 2.65 24.77 -33.61
C ALA A 104 3.79 24.90 -34.61
N ILE A 105 3.90 23.97 -35.58
CA ILE A 105 4.90 24.03 -36.65
C ILE A 105 4.67 25.25 -37.53
N VAL A 106 3.43 25.49 -37.98
CA VAL A 106 3.11 26.63 -38.85
C VAL A 106 3.39 27.96 -38.16
N ILE A 107 2.95 28.11 -36.90
CA ILE A 107 3.23 29.30 -36.09
C ILE A 107 4.74 29.47 -35.88
N GLY A 108 5.45 28.37 -35.59
CA GLY A 108 6.90 28.36 -35.46
C GLY A 108 7.61 28.87 -36.71
N ILE A 109 7.20 28.42 -37.90
CA ILE A 109 7.74 28.89 -39.18
C ILE A 109 7.45 30.38 -39.39
N ILE A 110 6.23 30.84 -39.11
CA ILE A 110 5.86 32.26 -39.24
C ILE A 110 6.72 33.13 -38.31
N LEU A 111 6.88 32.73 -37.05
CA LEU A 111 7.70 33.44 -36.08
C LEU A 111 9.18 33.44 -36.47
N TYR A 112 9.70 32.30 -36.95
CA TYR A 112 11.08 32.18 -37.43
C TYR A 112 11.35 33.11 -38.62
N ASN A 113 10.47 33.12 -39.62
CA ASN A 113 10.59 33.99 -40.79
C ASN A 113 10.53 35.48 -40.38
N LYS A 114 9.60 35.85 -39.50
CA LYS A 114 9.47 37.22 -38.99
C LYS A 114 10.71 37.65 -38.20
N TRP A 115 11.27 36.75 -37.39
CA TRP A 115 12.51 37.00 -36.65
C TRP A 115 13.72 37.15 -37.56
N GLN A 116 13.83 36.33 -38.62
CA GLN A 116 14.87 36.46 -39.64
C GLN A 116 14.80 37.80 -40.38
N GLU A 117 13.60 38.25 -40.77
CA GLU A 117 13.41 39.56 -41.40
C GLU A 117 13.77 40.74 -40.48
N GLN A 118 13.39 40.69 -39.20
CA GLN A 118 13.75 41.73 -38.24
C GLN A 118 15.25 41.74 -37.93
N SER A 119 15.90 40.58 -37.86
CA SER A 119 17.34 40.47 -37.60
C SER A 119 18.18 40.99 -38.77
N ARG A 120 17.71 40.81 -40.02
CA ARG A 120 18.33 41.39 -41.22
C ARG A 120 18.29 42.92 -41.26
N LYS A 121 17.32 43.57 -40.61
CA LYS A 121 17.17 45.03 -40.58
C LYS A 121 18.02 45.73 -39.52
N ARG A 122 18.77 45.01 -38.69
CA ARG A 122 19.65 45.59 -37.64
C ARG A 122 21.12 45.75 -38.07
N PHE A 123 21.49 45.36 -39.29
CA PHE A 123 22.86 45.41 -39.80
C PHE A 123 23.05 46.38 -41.00
N TYR A 124 22.16 47.36 -41.16
CA TYR A 124 22.39 48.55 -41.99
C TYR A 124 22.17 49.80 -41.15
#